data_AF-A0A7X7KFR1-F1
#
_entry.id   AF-A0A7X7KFR1-F1
#
_cell.length_a   1.000
_cell.length_b   1.000
_cell.length_c   1.000
_cell.angle_alpha   90.00
_cell.angle_beta   90.00
_cell.angle_gamma   90.00
#
_symmetry.space_group_name_H-M   'P 1'
#
loop_
_entity.id
_entity.type
_entity.pdbx_description
1 polymer ?
#
loop_
_entity_poly.entity_id
_entity_poly.type
_entity_poly.pdbx_seq_one_letter_code
_entity_poly.pdbx_strand_id
1 'polypeptide(L)' 'MPPFGPISRKESIRALRVAGFDGPYSGSKHSFMLKGNIALTVPNIHKGDIGKNLLARILQQAGISREQWERPN' A
#
# COMPACT_ATOMS: atom_id res chain seq x y z
N MET A 1 9.55 -4.57 -5.18
CA MET A 1 8.91 -3.32 -4.73
C MET A 1 10.03 -2.39 -4.25
N PRO A 2 9.81 -1.09 -3.97
CA PRO A 2 10.88 -0.27 -3.39
C PRO A 2 11.30 -0.78 -1.99
N PRO A 3 12.52 -0.46 -1.53
CA PRO A 3 12.98 -0.84 -0.19
C PRO A 3 12.00 -0.40 0.91
N PHE A 4 11.97 -1.11 2.03
CA PHE A 4 11.11 -0.75 3.15
C PHE A 4 11.55 0.58 3.79
N GLY A 5 10.82 1.66 3.48
CA GLY A 5 11.12 3.02 3.91
C GLY A 5 10.02 4.00 3.50
N PRO A 6 10.26 5.31 3.63
CA PRO A 6 9.35 6.32 3.10
C PRO A 6 9.05 6.08 1.62
N ILE A 7 7.77 6.11 1.25
CA ILE A 7 7.32 5.83 -0.12
C ILE A 7 6.19 6.78 -0.51
N SER A 8 6.24 7.30 -1.74
CA SER A 8 5.14 8.12 -2.25
C SER A 8 3.84 7.30 -2.36
N ARG A 9 2.70 7.98 -2.24
CA ARG A 9 1.38 7.36 -2.47
C ARG A 9 1.26 6.67 -3.83
N LYS A 10 1.89 7.24 -4.87
CA LYS A 10 1.87 6.66 -6.23
C LYS A 10 2.63 5.33 -6.26
N GLU A 11 3.81 5.28 -5.67
CA GLU A 11 4.64 4.08 -5.63
C GLU A 11 4.03 2.99 -4.74
N SER A 12 3.38 3.35 -3.63
CA SER A 12 2.67 2.37 -2.79
C SER A 12 1.51 1.72 -3.54
N ILE A 13 0.71 2.49 -4.28
CA ILE A 13 -0.36 1.95 -5.13
C ILE A 13 0.23 1.01 -6.20
N ARG A 14 1.32 1.41 -6.87
CA ARG A 14 1.99 0.58 -7.87
C ARG A 14 2.46 -0.76 -7.28
N ALA A 15 3.10 -0.72 -6.12
CA ALA A 15 3.59 -1.91 -5.44
C ALA A 15 2.45 -2.82 -4.97
N LEU A 16 1.37 -2.26 -4.42
CA LEU A 16 0.18 -3.03 -4.03
C LEU A 16 -0.47 -3.74 -5.23
N ARG A 17 -0.50 -3.10 -6.41
CA ARG A 17 -0.94 -3.77 -7.65
C ARG A 17 -0.09 -4.97 -8.01
N VAL A 18 1.23 -4.86 -7.90
CA VAL A 18 2.14 -6.00 -8.11
C VAL A 18 1.88 -7.11 -7.09
N ALA A 19 1.49 -6.77 -5.86
CA ALA A 19 1.07 -7.73 -4.83
C ALA A 19 -0.32 -8.35 -5.08
N GLY A 20 -0.99 -8.01 -6.19
CA GLY A 20 -2.31 -8.54 -6.56
C GLY A 20 -3.49 -7.78 -5.96
N PHE A 21 -3.30 -6.55 -5.52
CA PHE A 21 -4.42 -5.67 -5.17
C PHE A 21 -4.97 -4.94 -6.39
N ASP A 22 -6.29 -4.83 -6.47
CA ASP A 22 -7.02 -4.12 -7.50
C ASP A 22 -7.47 -2.71 -7.04
N GLY A 23 -7.66 -1.79 -7.98
CA GLY A 23 -7.98 -0.37 -7.75
C GLY A 23 -6.84 0.60 -8.07
N PRO A 24 -6.76 1.78 -7.42
CA PRO A 24 -7.52 2.22 -6.26
C PRO A 24 -8.93 2.72 -6.62
N TYR A 25 -9.88 2.39 -5.77
CA TYR A 25 -11.26 2.84 -5.81
C TYR A 25 -11.42 4.15 -5.04
N SER A 26 -12.19 5.10 -5.57
CA SER A 26 -12.46 6.37 -4.90
C SER A 26 -13.46 6.18 -3.78
N GLY A 27 -13.03 6.42 -2.54
CA GLY A 27 -13.93 6.63 -1.39
C GLY A 27 -14.11 8.12 -1.11
N SER A 28 -15.06 8.45 -0.23
CA SER A 28 -15.41 9.83 0.13
C SER A 28 -14.25 10.62 0.78
N LYS A 29 -13.33 9.95 1.49
CA LYS A 29 -12.17 10.58 2.15
C LYS A 29 -10.82 9.96 1.77
N HIS A 30 -10.80 8.64 1.58
CA HIS A 30 -9.60 7.89 1.21
C HIS A 30 -9.94 6.92 0.09
N SER A 31 -8.99 6.73 -0.82
CA SER A 31 -9.09 5.66 -1.79
C SER A 31 -8.77 4.33 -1.13
N PHE A 32 -9.27 3.23 -1.66
CA PHE A 32 -8.98 1.89 -1.15
C PHE A 32 -8.67 0.92 -2.29
N MET A 33 -8.02 -0.20 -1.96
CA MET A 33 -7.68 -1.27 -2.90
C MET A 33 -8.18 -2.61 -2.37
N LEU A 34 -8.51 -3.55 -3.25
CA LEU A 34 -9.12 -4.83 -2.90
C LEU A 34 -8.23 -6.01 -3.28
N LYS A 35 -8.16 -7.04 -2.43
CA LYS A 35 -7.55 -8.34 -2.76
C LYS A 35 -8.32 -9.45 -2.06
N GLY A 36 -9.15 -10.19 -2.80
CA GLY A 36 -10.07 -11.15 -2.22
C GLY A 36 -10.99 -10.47 -1.19
N ASN A 37 -10.93 -10.91 0.06
CA ASN A 37 -11.72 -10.35 1.17
C ASN A 37 -11.04 -9.18 1.91
N ILE A 38 -9.85 -8.74 1.45
CA ILE A 38 -9.11 -7.64 2.07
C ILE A 38 -9.46 -6.33 1.36
N ALA A 39 -9.93 -5.35 2.14
CA ALA A 39 -10.05 -3.95 1.72
C ALA A 39 -9.01 -3.09 2.41
N LEU A 40 -8.06 -2.55 1.64
CA LEU A 40 -6.93 -1.80 2.13
C LEU A 40 -7.11 -0.31 1.86
N THR A 41 -7.19 0.50 2.91
CA THR A 41 -7.27 1.96 2.75
C THR A 41 -5.92 2.54 2.38
N VAL A 42 -5.89 3.33 1.30
CA VAL A 42 -4.69 4.05 0.85
C VAL A 42 -4.76 5.51 1.32
N PRO A 43 -3.85 5.95 2.21
CA PRO A 43 -3.89 7.28 2.82
C PRO A 43 -3.68 8.38 1.78
N ASN A 44 -4.58 9.38 1.75
CA ASN A 44 -4.49 10.51 0.83
C ASN A 44 -3.59 11.62 1.41
N ILE A 45 -2.29 11.36 1.38
CA ILE A 45 -1.28 12.35 1.77
C ILE A 45 -1.17 13.42 0.68
N HIS A 46 -1.72 14.60 0.97
CA HIS A 46 -1.69 15.75 0.06
C HIS A 46 -0.26 16.27 -0.19
N LYS A 47 0.66 16.06 0.75
CA LYS A 47 2.09 16.39 0.63
C LYS A 47 2.93 15.36 1.40
N GLY A 48 4.05 14.94 0.81
CA GLY A 48 5.04 14.05 1.44
C GLY A 48 4.86 12.56 1.14
N ASP A 49 5.72 11.76 1.75
CA ASP A 49 5.74 10.30 1.63
C ASP A 49 4.98 9.61 2.76
N ILE A 50 4.50 8.40 2.48
CA ILE A 50 4.04 7.46 3.50
C ILE A 50 5.28 7.08 4.32
N GLY A 51 5.36 7.58 5.55
CA GLY A 51 6.44 7.23 6.45
C GLY A 51 6.47 5.73 6.79
N LYS A 52 7.65 5.24 7.16
CA LYS A 52 7.93 3.82 7.46
C LYS A 52 6.91 3.17 8.40
N ASN A 53 6.48 3.87 9.45
CA ASN A 53 5.51 3.34 10.41
C ASN A 53 4.11 3.17 9.82
N LEU A 54 3.68 4.10 8.95
CA LEU A 54 2.40 4.00 8.28
C LEU A 54 2.44 2.91 7.20
N LEU A 55 3.56 2.81 6.46
CA LEU A 55 3.78 1.72 5.54
C LEU A 55 3.71 0.36 6.25
N ALA A 56 4.36 0.20 7.41
CA ALA A 56 4.31 -1.03 8.20
C ALA A 56 2.87 -1.46 8.54
N ARG A 57 2.02 -0.51 8.95
CA ARG A 57 0.60 -0.77 9.26
C ARG A 57 -0.19 -1.18 8.02
N ILE A 58 0.06 -0.53 6.89
CA ILE A 58 -0.57 -0.88 5.60
C ILE A 58 -0.19 -2.31 5.20
N LEU A 59 1.10 -2.67 5.28
CA LEU A 59 1.57 -4.02 4.95
C LEU A 59 0.98 -5.09 5.86
N GLN A 60 0.90 -4.80 7.17
CA GLN A 60 0.26 -5.68 8.13
C GLN A 60 -1.22 -5.93 7.79
N GLN A 61 -1.98 -4.87 7.48
CA GLN A 61 -3.38 -5.00 7.05
C GLN A 61 -3.53 -5.74 5.71
N ALA A 62 -2.54 -5.60 4.83
CA ALA A 62 -2.48 -6.29 3.55
C ALA A 62 -2.07 -7.77 3.67
N GLY A 63 -1.63 -8.22 4.85
CA GLY A 63 -1.06 -9.56 5.04
C GLY A 63 0.26 -9.76 4.27
N ILE A 64 1.00 -8.67 4.00
CA ILE A 64 2.28 -8.69 3.29
C ILE A 64 3.40 -8.58 4.32
N SER A 65 4.29 -9.57 4.39
CA SER A 65 5.50 -9.49 5.21
C SER A 65 6.51 -8.51 4.61
N ARG A 66 7.45 -8.04 5.42
CA ARG A 66 8.53 -7.18 4.92
C ARG A 66 9.35 -7.89 3.84
N GLU A 67 9.60 -9.18 4.01
CA GLU A 67 10.35 -10.01 3.07
C GLU A 67 9.61 -10.12 1.75
N GLN A 68 8.29 -10.38 1.78
CA GLN A 68 7.44 -10.41 0.58
C GLN A 68 7.41 -9.06 -0.14
N TRP A 69 7.48 -7.96 0.62
CA TRP A 69 7.55 -6.61 0.06
C TRP A 69 8.89 -6.35 -0.64
N GLU A 70 10.01 -6.61 0.03
CA GLU A 70 11.35 -6.35 -0.51
C GLU A 70 11.75 -7.37 -1.59
N ARG A 71 11.15 -8.57 -1.59
CA ARG A 71 11.36 -9.65 -2.55
C ARG A 71 10.01 -10.15 -3.10
N PRO A 72 9.35 -9.38 -3.99
CA PRO A 72 8.16 -9.88 -4.67
C PRO A 72 8.55 -11.04 -5.59
N ASN A 73 7.82 -12.15 -5.50
CA ASN A 73 7.93 -13.27 -6.44
C ASN A 73 7.50 -12.86 -7.86
#